data_AF-A0A2S9T4H7-F1
#
_entry.id   AF-A0A2S9T4H7-F1
#
_cell.length_a   1.000
_cell.length_b   1.000
_cell.length_c   1.000
_cell.angle_alpha   90.00
_cell.angle_beta   90.00
_cell.angle_gamma   90.00
#
_symmetry.space_group_name_H-M   'P 1'
#
loop_
_entity.id
_entity.type
_entity.pdbx_description
1 polymer ?
#
loop_
_entity_poly.entity_id
_entity_poly.type
_entity_poly.pdbx_seq_one_letter_code
_entity_poly.pdbx_strand_id
1 'polypeptide(L)' 'MSHTEFYEIKKLILEQREKLEKLELLIPEKFDISFIVKKTGLTRQGIRKKLLIKFKPEVDFWMEGDKIYMSQKVALQMIK' A
#
# COMPACT_ATOMS: atom_id res chain seq x y z
N MET A 1 -35.77 6.36 8.89
CA MET A 1 -34.89 6.87 7.83
C MET A 1 -35.77 7.16 6.63
N SER A 2 -35.83 8.41 6.19
CA SER A 2 -36.60 8.80 5.02
C SER A 2 -35.90 8.34 3.74
N HIS A 3 -36.65 8.20 2.64
CA HIS A 3 -36.03 7.87 1.35
C HIS A 3 -35.00 8.92 0.92
N THR A 4 -35.24 10.20 1.21
CA THR A 4 -34.31 11.28 0.92
C THR A 4 -32.98 11.12 1.67
N GLU A 5 -33.04 10.87 2.98
CA GLU A 5 -31.84 10.60 3.79
C GLU A 5 -31.05 9.40 3.26
N PHE A 6 -31.75 8.34 2.85
CA PHE A 6 -31.11 7.16 2.26
C PHE A 6 -30.39 7.49 0.95
N TYR A 7 -31.00 8.26 0.06
CA TYR A 7 -30.40 8.67 -1.21
C TYR A 7 -29.18 9.57 -1.02
N GLU A 8 -29.23 10.51 -0.06
CA GLU A 8 -28.11 11.39 0.26
C GLU A 8 -26.91 10.62 0.81
N ILE A 9 -27.16 9.68 1.74
CA ILE A 9 -26.11 8.81 2.29
C ILE A 9 -25.50 7.95 1.19
N LYS A 10 -26.31 7.33 0.34
CA LYS A 10 -25.83 6.53 -0.79
C LYS A 10 -24.94 7.35 -1.73
N LYS A 11 -25.35 8.58 -2.05
CA LYS A 11 -24.57 9.49 -2.91
C LYS A 11 -23.22 9.82 -2.27
N LEU A 12 -23.19 10.19 -0.99
CA LEU A 12 -21.96 10.47 -0.26
C LEU A 12 -21.00 9.28 -0.24
N ILE A 13 -21.50 8.06 -0.03
CA ILE A 13 -20.68 6.83 -0.05
C ILE A 13 -20.07 6.61 -1.44
N LEU A 14 -20.84 6.80 -2.51
CA LEU A 14 -20.34 6.63 -3.88
C LEU A 14 -19.26 7.66 -4.22
N GLU A 15 -19.43 8.92 -3.83
CA GLU A 15 -18.42 9.97 -4.04
C GLU A 15 -17.13 9.69 -3.26
N GLN A 16 -17.23 9.17 -2.04
CA GLN A 16 -16.07 8.76 -1.24
C GLN A 16 -15.33 7.59 -1.89
N ARG A 17 -16.08 6.59 -2.38
CA ARG A 17 -15.50 5.43 -3.07
C ARG A 17 -14.74 5.87 -4.32
N GLU A 18 -15.32 6.74 -5.15
CA GLU A 18 -14.67 7.22 -6.38
C GLU A 18 -13.36 7.97 -6.08
N LYS A 19 -13.34 8.79 -5.00
CA LYS A 19 -12.12 9.46 -4.55
C LYS A 19 -11.04 8.47 -4.10
N LEU A 20 -11.42 7.39 -3.41
CA LEU A 20 -10.50 6.34 -2.97
C LEU A 20 -9.96 5.55 -4.16
N GLU A 21 -10.80 5.15 -5.12
CA GLU A 21 -10.36 4.45 -6.33
C GLU A 21 -9.36 5.29 -7.13
N LYS A 22 -9.58 6.61 -7.25
CA LYS A 22 -8.61 7.52 -7.88
C LYS A 22 -7.28 7.59 -7.15
N LEU A 23 -7.29 7.51 -5.81
CA LEU A 23 -6.06 7.47 -5.02
C LEU A 23 -5.34 6.12 -5.17
N GLU A 24 -6.07 5.02 -5.24
CA GLU A 24 -5.50 3.68 -5.50
C GLU A 24 -4.79 3.62 -6.85
N LEU A 25 -5.35 4.25 -7.89
CA LEU A 25 -4.73 4.35 -9.22
C LEU A 25 -3.39 5.11 -9.22
N LEU A 26 -3.15 5.99 -8.24
CA LEU A 26 -1.92 6.78 -8.14
C LEU A 26 -0.82 6.07 -7.35
N ILE A 27 -1.15 5.02 -6.58
CA ILE A 27 -0.21 4.32 -5.72
C ILE A 27 0.27 3.06 -6.46
N PRO A 28 1.58 2.92 -6.73
CA PRO A 28 2.13 1.73 -7.37
C PRO A 28 1.69 0.43 -6.67
N GLU A 29 1.43 -0.62 -7.46
CA GLU A 29 1.08 -1.95 -6.93
C GLU A 29 2.26 -2.61 -6.18
N LYS A 30 3.48 -2.25 -6.57
CA LYS A 30 4.74 -2.72 -5.97
C LYS A 30 5.74 -1.59 -5.80
N PHE A 31 6.59 -1.74 -4.80
CA PHE A 31 7.63 -0.77 -4.47
C PHE A 31 9.00 -1.43 -4.37
N ASP A 32 10.01 -0.80 -4.98
CA ASP A 32 11.41 -1.19 -4.82
C ASP A 32 11.91 -0.89 -3.41
N ILE A 33 12.75 -1.77 -2.85
CA ILE A 33 13.33 -1.60 -1.52
C ILE A 33 14.04 -0.25 -1.33
N SER A 34 14.64 0.32 -2.38
CA SER A 34 15.32 1.62 -2.33
C SER A 34 14.35 2.78 -2.13
N PHE A 35 13.12 2.68 -2.67
CA PHE A 35 12.08 3.67 -2.38
C PHE A 35 11.74 3.69 -0.89
N ILE A 36 11.62 2.50 -0.29
CA ILE A 36 11.30 2.32 1.13
C ILE A 36 12.44 2.80 2.01
N VAL A 37 13.69 2.51 1.66
CA VAL A 37 14.89 3.07 2.31
C VAL A 37 14.83 4.59 2.34
N LYS A 38 14.56 5.21 1.18
CA LYS A 38 14.49 6.67 1.05
C LYS A 38 13.38 7.29 1.90
N LYS A 39 12.26 6.59 2.07
CA LYS A 39 11.09 7.08 2.82
C LYS A 39 11.16 6.83 4.33
N THR A 40 11.78 5.72 4.75
CA THR A 40 11.82 5.30 6.16
C THR A 40 13.10 5.68 6.88
N GLY A 41 14.18 6.02 6.14
CA GLY A 41 15.51 6.25 6.71
C GLY A 41 16.21 4.97 7.19
N LEU A 42 15.58 3.80 7.04
CA LEU A 42 16.15 2.52 7.43
C LEU A 42 17.14 2.02 6.39
N THR A 43 18.16 1.27 6.84
CA THR A 43 19.10 0.62 5.92
C THR A 43 18.41 -0.51 5.15
N ARG A 44 18.92 -0.83 3.94
CA ARG A 44 18.44 -1.97 3.14
C ARG A 44 18.42 -3.28 3.94
N GLN A 45 19.46 -3.52 4.74
CA GLN A 45 19.55 -4.72 5.58
C GLN A 45 18.51 -4.73 6.71
N GLY A 46 18.24 -3.56 7.31
CA GLY A 46 17.19 -3.42 8.32
C GLY A 46 15.80 -3.73 7.75
N ILE A 47 15.50 -3.21 6.57
CA ILE A 47 14.24 -3.51 5.86
C ILE A 47 14.17 -4.99 5.50
N ARG A 48 15.24 -5.57 4.94
CA ARG A 48 15.29 -7.00 4.58
C ARG A 48 15.05 -7.90 5.80
N LYS A 49 15.67 -7.59 6.95
CA LYS A 49 15.43 -8.32 8.20
C LYS A 49 13.97 -8.20 8.64
N LYS A 50 13.38 -7.01 8.57
CA LYS A 50 11.96 -6.78 8.91
C LYS A 50 11.01 -7.56 7.99
N LEU A 51 11.31 -7.61 6.68
CA LEU A 51 10.59 -8.43 5.69
C LEU A 51 10.59 -9.90 6.09
N LEU A 52 11.76 -10.48 6.32
CA LEU A 52 11.92 -11.90 6.66
C LEU A 52 11.25 -12.30 7.98
N ILE A 53 11.12 -11.38 8.94
CA ILE A 53 10.54 -11.67 10.26
C ILE A 53 9.01 -11.53 10.25
N LYS A 54 8.48 -10.52 9.56
CA LYS A 54 7.08 -10.08 9.73
C LYS A 54 6.18 -10.36 8.52
N PHE A 55 6.75 -10.75 7.39
CA PHE A 55 6.05 -10.80 6.11
C PHE A 55 6.34 -12.11 5.36
N LYS A 56 5.44 -12.48 4.43
CA LYS A 56 5.54 -13.72 3.66
C LYS A 56 6.28 -13.50 2.33
N PRO A 57 7.35 -14.26 2.05
CA PRO A 57 7.98 -14.27 0.72
C PRO A 57 6.97 -14.64 -0.39
N GLU A 58 7.20 -14.15 -1.61
CA GLU A 58 6.38 -14.36 -2.82
C GLU A 58 4.94 -13.84 -2.75
N VAL A 59 4.53 -13.25 -1.62
CA VAL A 59 3.20 -12.64 -1.41
C VAL A 59 3.35 -11.19 -1.00
N ASP A 60 4.10 -10.94 0.07
CA ASP A 60 4.30 -9.62 0.63
C ASP A 60 5.56 -8.95 0.05
N PHE A 61 6.57 -9.75 -0.29
CA PHE A 61 7.78 -9.31 -0.96
C PHE A 61 8.39 -10.43 -1.79
N TRP A 62 9.04 -10.06 -2.88
CA TRP A 62 9.64 -11.00 -3.83
C TRP A 62 10.89 -10.39 -4.48
N MET A 63 11.65 -11.24 -5.15
CA MET A 63 12.75 -10.81 -6.01
C MET A 63 12.26 -10.69 -7.44
N GLU A 64 12.59 -9.58 -8.10
CA GLU A 64 12.39 -9.41 -9.53
C GLU A 64 13.70 -8.93 -10.14
N GLY A 65 14.38 -9.84 -10.85
CA GLY A 65 15.78 -9.64 -11.24
C GLY A 65 16.70 -9.59 -10.01
N ASP A 66 17.49 -8.50 -9.92
CA ASP A 66 18.44 -8.25 -8.84
C ASP A 66 17.87 -7.39 -7.70
N LYS A 67 16.58 -7.04 -7.77
CA LYS A 67 15.92 -6.11 -6.85
C LYS A 67 14.85 -6.79 -6.01
N ILE A 68 14.75 -6.33 -4.77
CA ILE A 68 13.67 -6.70 -3.85
C ILE A 68 12.50 -5.75 -4.07
N TYR A 69 11.35 -6.31 -4.38
CA TYR A 69 10.08 -5.61 -4.40
C TYR A 69 9.20 -6.04 -3.24
N MET A 70 8.28 -5.16 -2.87
CA MET A 70 7.22 -5.48 -1.92
C MET A 70 5.88 -4.96 -2.40
N SER A 71 4.82 -5.63 -1.95
CA SER A 71 3.46 -5.24 -2.27
C SER A 71 3.15 -3.86 -1.70
N GLN A 72 2.20 -3.17 -2.35
CA GLN A 72 1.69 -1.88 -1.89
C GLN A 72 1.29 -1.89 -0.41
N LYS A 73 0.60 -2.94 0.04
CA LYS A 73 0.19 -3.11 1.44
C LYS A 73 1.37 -3.05 2.39
N VAL A 74 2.46 -3.76 2.08
CA VAL A 74 3.65 -3.85 2.94
C VAL A 74 4.42 -2.54 2.89
N ALA A 75 4.58 -1.95 1.71
CA ALA A 75 5.22 -0.65 1.54
C ALA A 75 4.53 0.43 2.38
N LEU A 76 3.20 0.52 2.32
CA LEU A 76 2.41 1.48 3.10
C LEU A 76 2.52 1.23 4.61
N GLN A 77 2.60 -0.03 5.05
CA GLN A 77 2.84 -0.37 6.46
C GLN A 77 4.26 -0.01 6.93
N MET A 78 5.23 0.06 6.03
CA MET A 78 6.60 0.43 6.36
C MET A 78 6.84 1.94 6.39
N ILE A 79 6.15 2.69 5.53
CA ILE A 79 6.28 4.15 5.41
C ILE A 79 5.50 4.89 6.50
N LYS A 80 4.51 4.23 7.13
CA LYS A 80 3.72 4.75 8.23
C LYS A 80 4.53 5.00 9.51
#